data_AF-A0AAJ0DIA8-F1
#
_entry.id   AF-A0AAJ0DIA8-F1
#
_cell.length_a   1.000
_cell.length_b   1.000
_cell.length_c   1.000
_cell.angle_alpha   90.00
_cell.angle_beta   90.00
_cell.angle_gamma   90.00
#
_symmetry.space_group_name_H-M   'P 1'
#
loop_
_entity.id
_entity.type
_entity.pdbx_description
1 polymer ?
#
loop_
_entity_poly.entity_id
_entity_poly.type
_entity_poly.pdbx_seq_one_letter_code
_entity_poly.pdbx_strand_id
1 'polypeptide(L)'
;MRRTASSSGAQGEVILENPEVVQNAEKKMAYPTHTTNGNEKVKGNRRRRSSSLMYQEPPESLEQQSDQAVLPNLNAQWVNAKGAWAIHIVCILLLKILYDIVPSISQETSWTLVNTTYMFATYLMFHYVRGIPFEFNAGAYDNLNMWEQIDNEDQYTPAKKFLLAVPICLFLVSTHYTRYDLMLFVVNLLATAAVVVPKLPAFHRMRFTFFNPDLAHPDSDQR
;
A
#
# COMPACT_ATOMS: atom_id res chain seq x y z
N MET A 1 2.90 -56.79 63.02
CA MET A 1 4.01 -55.93 62.55
C MET A 1 3.41 -54.54 62.28
N ARG A 2 3.59 -53.59 63.23
CA ARG A 2 2.98 -52.26 63.23
C ARG A 2 3.59 -51.37 62.14
N ARG A 3 2.78 -50.69 61.33
CA ARG A 3 3.20 -49.52 60.53
C ARG A 3 2.76 -48.27 61.28
N THR A 4 3.73 -47.45 61.66
CA THR A 4 3.58 -46.18 62.37
C THR A 4 3.20 -45.08 61.38
N ALA A 5 2.09 -44.40 61.64
CA ALA A 5 1.78 -43.08 61.09
C ALA A 5 2.61 -42.02 61.85
N SER A 6 3.16 -41.05 61.13
CA SER A 6 3.79 -39.86 61.69
C SER A 6 3.09 -38.62 61.14
N SER A 7 2.44 -37.89 62.03
CA SER A 7 1.97 -36.51 61.83
C SER A 7 2.87 -35.58 62.63
N SER A 8 3.29 -34.45 62.05
CA SER A 8 3.68 -33.19 62.70
C SER A 8 4.39 -32.36 61.62
N GLY A 9 4.20 -31.07 61.39
CA GLY A 9 3.49 -29.99 62.05
C GLY A 9 4.00 -28.74 61.36
N ALA A 10 3.15 -28.01 60.64
CA ALA A 10 3.54 -26.80 59.92
C ALA A 10 3.73 -25.66 60.91
N GLN A 11 4.98 -25.23 61.14
CA GLN A 11 5.28 -23.98 61.83
C GLN A 11 5.51 -22.90 60.77
N GLY A 12 4.65 -21.88 60.78
CA GLY A 12 4.77 -20.69 59.96
C GLY A 12 5.95 -19.84 60.42
N GLU A 13 6.85 -19.55 59.49
CA GLU A 13 7.98 -18.65 59.69
C GLU A 13 7.47 -17.20 59.56
N VAL A 14 7.54 -16.45 60.66
CA VAL A 14 7.24 -15.02 60.69
C VAL A 14 8.45 -14.30 60.10
N ILE A 15 8.32 -13.81 58.86
CA ILE A 15 9.33 -12.96 58.22
C ILE A 15 9.30 -11.60 58.96
N LEU A 16 10.31 -11.35 59.79
CA LEU A 16 10.57 -10.04 60.36
C LEU A 16 11.16 -9.15 59.24
N GLU A 17 10.34 -8.26 58.67
CA GLU A 17 10.79 -7.29 57.69
C GLU A 17 11.79 -6.30 58.32
N ASN A 18 12.94 -6.12 57.64
CA ASN A 18 14.01 -5.24 58.09
C ASN A 18 13.60 -3.76 57.92
N PRO A 19 13.55 -2.94 58.99
CA PRO A 19 13.07 -1.55 58.93
C PRO A 19 13.93 -0.62 58.07
N GLU A 20 15.18 -0.98 57.74
CA GLU A 20 16.01 -0.23 56.79
C GLU A 20 15.53 -0.33 55.33
N VAL A 21 14.82 -1.40 54.97
CA VAL A 21 14.30 -1.59 53.61
C VAL A 21 13.07 -0.70 53.37
N VAL A 22 12.27 -0.46 54.41
CA VAL A 22 11.06 0.38 54.33
C VAL A 22 11.41 1.88 54.26
N GLN A 23 12.41 2.36 55.02
CA GLN A 23 12.85 3.75 54.95
C GLN A 23 13.48 4.13 53.59
N ASN A 24 14.12 3.16 52.93
CA ASN A 24 14.68 3.37 51.58
C ASN A 24 13.61 3.35 50.47
N ALA A 25 12.43 2.77 50.72
CA ALA A 25 11.30 2.76 49.80
C ALA A 25 10.53 4.10 49.83
N GLU A 26 10.35 4.71 51.01
CA GLU A 26 9.68 6.02 51.14
C GLU A 26 10.50 7.16 50.55
N LYS A 27 11.84 7.11 50.65
CA LYS A 27 12.74 8.11 50.06
C LYS A 27 12.74 8.11 48.52
N LYS A 28 12.24 7.05 47.88
CA LYS A 28 12.18 6.90 46.41
C LYS A 28 10.84 7.30 45.78
N MET A 29 9.81 7.64 46.57
CA MET A 29 8.50 8.08 46.09
C MET A 29 8.24 9.59 46.23
N ALA A 30 9.28 10.40 46.40
CA ALA A 30 9.16 11.86 46.32
C ALA A 30 9.15 12.31 44.85
N TYR A 31 7.98 12.69 44.35
CA TYR A 31 7.81 13.35 43.06
C TYR A 31 8.60 14.66 43.00
N PRO A 32 9.39 14.94 41.93
CA PRO A 32 10.02 16.23 41.77
C PRO A 32 8.94 17.28 41.45
N THR A 33 8.74 18.22 42.38
CA THR A 33 7.92 19.42 42.16
C THR A 33 8.70 20.36 41.24
N HIS A 34 8.39 20.37 39.95
CA HIS A 34 8.98 21.34 39.02
C HIS A 34 8.34 22.73 39.24
N THR A 35 9.06 23.58 39.96
CA THR A 35 8.84 25.02 39.97
C THR A 35 9.10 25.59 38.58
N THR A 36 8.09 26.17 37.94
CA THR A 36 8.21 26.93 36.70
C THR A 36 8.82 28.29 36.98
N ASN A 37 10.10 28.45 36.65
CA ASN A 37 10.75 29.74 36.46
C ASN A 37 11.78 29.59 35.33
N GLY A 38 11.76 30.51 34.37
CA GLY A 38 12.85 30.64 33.41
C GLY A 38 12.42 30.51 31.96
N ASN A 39 12.34 31.67 31.34
CA ASN A 39 12.12 31.94 29.94
C ASN A 39 13.35 31.48 29.12
N GLU A 40 13.44 30.22 28.73
CA GLU A 40 14.42 29.75 27.74
C GLU A 40 13.71 29.36 26.44
N LYS A 41 13.79 30.25 25.45
CA LYS A 41 13.52 29.91 24.05
C LYS A 41 14.61 28.96 23.57
N VAL A 42 14.46 27.67 23.86
CA VAL A 42 15.17 26.62 23.14
C VAL A 42 14.63 26.65 21.71
N LYS A 43 15.29 27.43 20.84
CA LYS A 43 15.21 27.25 19.39
C LYS A 43 15.85 25.90 19.08
N GLY A 44 15.09 24.82 19.33
CA GLY A 44 15.36 23.55 18.74
C GLY A 44 15.33 23.76 17.24
N ASN A 45 16.50 23.72 16.60
CA ASN A 45 16.58 23.39 15.18
C ASN A 45 15.90 22.03 15.06
N ARG A 46 14.58 22.02 14.83
CA ARG A 46 13.86 20.87 14.32
C ARG A 46 14.55 20.57 13.01
N ARG A 47 15.53 19.65 13.06
CA ARG A 47 16.05 19.00 11.87
C ARG A 47 14.81 18.49 11.16
N ARG A 48 14.42 19.19 10.09
CA ARG A 48 13.34 18.81 9.20
C ARG A 48 13.71 17.41 8.74
N ARG A 49 13.08 16.40 9.36
CA ARG A 49 13.29 14.99 9.03
C ARG A 49 13.04 14.91 7.54
N SER A 50 14.07 14.57 6.76
CA SER A 50 13.96 14.52 5.30
C SER A 50 12.74 13.67 4.98
N SER A 51 11.67 14.30 4.50
CA SER A 51 10.43 13.61 4.21
C SER A 51 10.74 12.67 3.06
N SER A 52 10.70 11.36 3.32
CA SER A 52 10.87 10.38 2.26
C SER A 52 9.77 10.62 1.24
N LEU A 53 10.15 10.87 -0.01
CA LEU A 53 9.24 11.05 -1.14
C LEU A 53 8.46 9.78 -1.46
N MET A 54 8.96 8.65 -0.96
CA MET A 54 8.43 7.32 -1.15
C MET A 54 8.20 6.66 0.22
N TYR A 55 7.00 6.15 0.43
CA TYR A 55 6.60 5.37 1.59
C TYR A 55 6.29 3.95 1.13
N GLN A 56 6.69 2.96 1.92
CA GLN A 56 6.32 1.58 1.69
C GLN A 56 5.18 1.24 2.64
N GLU A 57 4.05 0.80 2.07
CA GLU A 57 2.90 0.35 2.87
C GLU A 57 3.29 -0.89 3.69
N PRO A 58 3.06 -0.91 5.01
CA PRO A 58 3.32 -2.09 5.82
C PRO A 58 2.47 -3.27 5.33
N PRO A 59 2.91 -4.51 5.59
CA PRO A 59 2.07 -5.68 5.34
C PRO A 59 0.82 -5.61 6.22
N GLU A 60 -0.28 -6.19 5.74
CA GLU A 60 -1.54 -6.19 6.50
C GLU A 60 -1.40 -6.93 7.83
N SER A 61 -2.22 -6.55 8.82
CA SER A 61 -2.27 -7.23 10.11
C SER A 61 -2.69 -8.70 9.97
N LEU A 62 -2.39 -9.52 10.99
CA LEU A 62 -2.78 -10.93 10.98
C LEU A 62 -4.30 -11.13 10.90
N GLU A 63 -5.07 -10.21 11.49
CA GLU A 63 -6.53 -10.22 11.41
C GLU A 63 -6.99 -9.96 9.97
N GLN A 64 -6.46 -8.92 9.32
CA GLN A 64 -6.77 -8.63 7.92
C GLN A 64 -6.34 -9.75 6.99
N GLN A 65 -5.17 -10.36 7.19
CA GLN A 65 -4.73 -11.52 6.41
C GLN A 65 -5.66 -12.74 6.61
N SER A 66 -6.11 -12.96 7.85
CA SER A 66 -7.10 -13.98 8.17
C SER A 66 -8.40 -13.70 7.42
N ASP A 67 -8.91 -12.47 7.47
CA ASP A 67 -10.15 -12.07 6.79
C ASP A 67 -10.04 -12.22 5.25
N GLN A 68 -8.90 -11.85 4.66
CA GLN A 68 -8.62 -12.07 3.23
C GLN A 68 -8.61 -13.56 2.85
N ALA A 69 -8.25 -14.45 3.78
CA ALA A 69 -8.20 -15.88 3.53
C ALA A 69 -9.57 -16.57 3.64
N VAL A 70 -10.57 -15.94 4.27
CA VAL A 70 -11.90 -16.55 4.47
C VAL A 70 -12.70 -16.58 3.17
N LEU A 71 -12.64 -15.52 2.37
CA LEU A 71 -13.48 -15.34 1.18
C LEU A 71 -12.68 -14.96 -0.07
N PRO A 72 -13.09 -15.43 -1.26
CA PRO A 72 -12.44 -15.01 -2.50
C PRO A 72 -12.67 -13.52 -2.76
N ASN A 73 -11.62 -12.81 -3.18
CA ASN A 73 -11.72 -11.41 -3.56
C ASN A 73 -12.40 -11.23 -4.93
N LEU A 74 -13.73 -11.08 -4.95
CA LEU A 74 -14.51 -10.86 -6.17
C LEU A 74 -14.13 -9.57 -6.91
N ASN A 75 -13.59 -8.56 -6.22
CA ASN A 75 -13.17 -7.29 -6.82
C ASN A 75 -12.00 -7.48 -7.81
N ALA A 76 -11.16 -8.50 -7.59
CA ALA A 76 -10.02 -8.82 -8.45
C ALA A 76 -10.18 -10.14 -9.23
N GLN A 77 -11.03 -11.06 -8.76
CA GLN A 77 -11.14 -12.41 -9.35
C GLN A 77 -11.56 -12.39 -10.83
N TRP A 78 -12.42 -11.45 -11.23
CA TRP A 78 -12.92 -11.36 -12.60
C TRP A 78 -11.82 -11.12 -13.64
N VAL A 79 -10.67 -10.58 -13.24
CA VAL A 79 -9.51 -10.33 -14.11
C VAL A 79 -8.95 -11.64 -14.71
N ASN A 80 -9.18 -12.79 -14.06
CA ASN A 80 -8.77 -14.10 -14.55
C ASN A 80 -9.70 -14.66 -15.66
N ALA A 81 -10.86 -14.04 -15.90
CA ALA A 81 -11.75 -14.49 -16.96
C ALA A 81 -11.19 -14.14 -18.35
N LYS A 82 -11.29 -15.05 -19.32
CA LYS A 82 -10.84 -14.80 -20.71
C LYS A 82 -11.54 -13.58 -21.35
N GLY A 83 -12.81 -13.35 -21.00
CA GLY A 83 -13.55 -12.17 -21.45
C GLY A 83 -12.94 -10.85 -20.94
N ALA A 84 -12.40 -10.87 -19.71
CA ALA A 84 -11.67 -9.72 -19.15
C ALA A 84 -10.38 -9.42 -19.91
N TRP A 85 -9.78 -10.40 -20.58
CA TRP A 85 -8.59 -10.15 -21.40
C TRP A 85 -8.98 -9.62 -22.77
N ALA A 86 -10.04 -10.19 -23.35
CA ALA A 86 -10.57 -9.75 -24.63
C ALA A 86 -11.04 -8.29 -24.60
N ILE A 87 -11.62 -7.81 -23.50
CA ILE A 87 -12.12 -6.43 -23.41
C ILE A 87 -10.99 -5.40 -23.55
N HIS A 88 -9.75 -5.69 -23.14
CA HIS A 88 -8.62 -4.77 -23.39
C HIS A 88 -8.38 -4.55 -24.88
N ILE A 89 -8.39 -5.63 -25.66
CA ILE A 89 -8.20 -5.57 -27.11
C ILE A 89 -9.38 -4.85 -27.77
N VAL A 90 -10.61 -5.17 -27.37
CA VAL A 90 -11.82 -4.52 -27.88
C VAL A 90 -11.80 -3.01 -27.57
N CYS A 91 -11.48 -2.61 -26.34
CA CYS A 91 -11.40 -1.20 -25.97
C CYS A 91 -10.32 -0.45 -26.76
N ILE A 92 -9.15 -1.04 -27.00
CA ILE A 92 -8.09 -0.44 -27.82
C ILE A 92 -8.58 -0.23 -29.26
N LEU A 93 -9.22 -1.23 -29.86
CA LEU A 93 -9.75 -1.14 -31.22
C LEU A 93 -10.89 -0.12 -31.32
N LEU A 94 -11.79 -0.10 -30.34
CA LEU A 94 -12.88 0.89 -30.29
C LEU A 94 -12.33 2.31 -30.14
N LEU A 95 -11.38 2.55 -29.22
CA LEU A 95 -10.70 3.84 -29.11
C LEU A 95 -10.05 4.25 -30.43
N LYS A 96 -9.40 3.31 -31.13
CA LYS A 96 -8.77 3.58 -32.42
C LYS A 96 -9.78 4.03 -33.47
N ILE A 97 -10.89 3.29 -33.60
CA ILE A 97 -11.98 3.64 -34.50
C ILE A 97 -12.55 5.02 -34.16
N LEU A 98 -12.81 5.28 -32.87
CA LEU A 98 -13.38 6.55 -32.42
C LEU A 98 -12.49 7.75 -32.77
N TYR A 99 -11.18 7.65 -32.54
CA TYR A 99 -10.27 8.75 -32.87
C TYR A 99 -10.04 8.92 -34.38
N ASP A 100 -10.07 7.83 -35.16
CA ASP A 100 -9.88 7.91 -36.63
C ASP A 100 -11.08 8.50 -37.38
N ILE A 101 -12.29 8.42 -36.79
CA ILE A 101 -13.49 9.03 -37.39
C ILE A 101 -13.39 10.57 -37.40
N VAL A 102 -12.57 11.16 -36.53
CA VAL A 102 -12.45 12.62 -36.42
C VAL A 102 -11.56 13.16 -37.56
N PRO A 103 -12.08 13.94 -38.52
CA PRO A 103 -11.34 14.32 -39.73
C PRO A 103 -10.08 15.17 -39.48
N SER A 104 -10.00 15.81 -38.32
CA SER A 104 -8.87 16.69 -37.96
C SER A 104 -7.72 15.96 -37.26
N ILE A 105 -7.88 14.67 -36.93
CA ILE A 105 -6.87 13.90 -36.20
C ILE A 105 -5.98 13.16 -37.20
N SER A 106 -4.66 13.42 -37.16
CA SER A 106 -3.70 12.66 -37.95
C SER A 106 -3.56 11.24 -37.43
N GLN A 107 -3.04 10.33 -38.25
CA GLN A 107 -2.85 8.94 -37.84
C GLN A 107 -1.88 8.79 -36.66
N GLU A 108 -0.81 9.60 -36.61
CA GLU A 108 0.14 9.60 -35.50
C GLU A 108 -0.51 10.12 -34.21
N THR A 109 -1.35 11.13 -34.35
CA THR A 109 -2.08 11.72 -33.22
C THR A 109 -3.12 10.73 -32.69
N SER A 110 -3.85 10.02 -33.56
CA SER A 110 -4.84 9.04 -33.12
C SER A 110 -4.19 7.88 -32.35
N TRP A 111 -3.05 7.35 -32.80
CA TRP A 111 -2.31 6.33 -32.04
C TRP A 111 -1.82 6.81 -30.68
N THR A 112 -1.31 8.05 -30.61
CA THR A 112 -0.90 8.66 -29.34
C THR A 112 -2.09 8.86 -28.40
N LEU A 113 -3.25 9.27 -28.92
CA LEU A 113 -4.49 9.40 -28.15
C LEU A 113 -5.00 8.05 -27.65
N VAL A 114 -4.97 6.99 -28.47
CA VAL A 114 -5.32 5.63 -28.04
C VAL A 114 -4.40 5.18 -26.91
N ASN A 115 -3.09 5.32 -27.06
CA ASN A 115 -2.12 4.91 -26.05
C ASN A 115 -2.34 5.69 -24.73
N THR A 116 -2.36 7.02 -24.78
CA THR A 116 -2.53 7.87 -23.60
C THR A 116 -3.88 7.66 -22.90
N THR A 117 -4.98 7.53 -23.64
CA THR A 117 -6.31 7.26 -23.07
C THR A 117 -6.36 5.90 -22.39
N TYR A 118 -5.82 4.87 -23.04
CA TYR A 118 -5.75 3.53 -22.46
C TYR A 118 -4.87 3.51 -21.19
N MET A 119 -3.71 4.19 -21.21
CA MET A 119 -2.86 4.30 -20.02
C MET A 119 -3.57 5.01 -18.88
N PHE A 120 -4.26 6.12 -19.17
CA PHE A 120 -5.00 6.86 -18.15
C PHE A 120 -6.11 6.00 -17.52
N ALA A 121 -6.94 5.35 -18.33
CA ALA A 121 -8.02 4.50 -17.85
C ALA A 121 -7.51 3.31 -17.01
N THR A 122 -6.44 2.65 -17.48
CA THR A 122 -5.85 1.53 -16.75
C THR A 122 -5.08 1.96 -15.50
N TYR A 123 -4.49 3.16 -15.47
CA TYR A 123 -3.93 3.74 -14.26
C TYR A 123 -5.01 3.96 -13.21
N LEU A 124 -6.11 4.61 -13.59
CA LEU A 124 -7.23 4.87 -12.69
C LEU A 124 -7.72 3.57 -12.05
N MET A 125 -8.01 2.58 -12.90
CA MET A 125 -8.57 1.31 -12.47
C MET A 125 -7.62 0.49 -11.59
N PHE A 126 -6.35 0.33 -12.00
CA PHE A 126 -5.46 -0.62 -11.33
C PHE A 126 -4.60 -0.01 -10.22
N HIS A 127 -4.33 1.30 -10.26
CA HIS A 127 -3.37 1.94 -9.36
C HIS A 127 -4.00 3.03 -8.48
N TYR A 128 -5.03 3.71 -8.97
CA TYR A 128 -5.71 4.77 -8.21
C TYR A 128 -6.83 4.21 -7.31
N VAL A 129 -7.69 3.34 -7.83
CA VAL A 129 -8.75 2.71 -7.04
C VAL A 129 -8.17 1.76 -6.00
N ARG A 130 -8.55 1.95 -4.73
CA ARG A 130 -8.16 1.16 -3.55
C ARG A 130 -9.36 0.59 -2.82
N GLY A 131 -9.12 -0.44 -2.01
CA GLY A 131 -10.15 -1.11 -1.24
C GLY A 131 -11.12 -1.91 -2.11
N ILE A 132 -12.25 -2.28 -1.52
CA ILE A 132 -13.36 -2.93 -2.20
C ILE A 132 -14.63 -2.10 -1.95
N PRO A 133 -15.57 -2.02 -2.90
CA PRO A 133 -16.75 -1.17 -2.77
C PRO A 133 -17.79 -1.66 -1.73
N PHE A 134 -17.60 -2.83 -1.12
CA PHE A 134 -18.52 -3.43 -0.16
C PHE A 134 -17.80 -3.88 1.13
N GLU A 135 -18.30 -3.46 2.29
CA GLU A 135 -17.67 -3.60 3.63
C GLU A 135 -17.72 -5.01 4.26
N PHE A 136 -17.81 -6.09 3.49
CA PHE A 136 -17.94 -7.43 4.06
C PHE A 136 -16.65 -7.99 4.67
N ASN A 137 -15.50 -7.33 4.48
CA ASN A 137 -14.18 -7.78 4.94
C ASN A 137 -13.52 -6.82 5.95
N ALA A 138 -14.30 -6.01 6.69
CA ALA A 138 -13.79 -5.14 7.75
C ALA A 138 -12.56 -4.26 7.38
N GLY A 139 -12.48 -3.81 6.12
CA GLY A 139 -11.36 -3.00 5.63
C GLY A 139 -10.07 -3.78 5.30
N ALA A 140 -10.15 -5.10 5.15
CA ALA A 140 -8.98 -5.95 4.88
C ALA A 140 -8.22 -5.62 3.58
N TYR A 141 -8.83 -4.87 2.65
CA TYR A 141 -8.23 -4.49 1.37
C TYR A 141 -7.96 -2.98 1.24
N ASP A 142 -8.22 -2.16 2.26
CA ASP A 142 -8.23 -0.70 2.14
C ASP A 142 -6.86 -0.10 1.76
N ASN A 143 -5.79 -0.80 2.17
CA ASN A 143 -4.41 -0.41 1.86
C ASN A 143 -3.94 -0.86 0.47
N LEU A 144 -4.73 -1.71 -0.21
CA LEU A 144 -4.37 -2.33 -1.48
C LEU A 144 -5.11 -1.68 -2.65
N ASN A 145 -4.35 -1.33 -3.69
CA ASN A 145 -4.95 -1.00 -4.97
C ASN A 145 -5.39 -2.26 -5.72
N MET A 146 -6.19 -2.10 -6.76
CA MET A 146 -6.72 -3.23 -7.52
C MET A 146 -5.62 -4.10 -8.15
N TRP A 147 -4.47 -3.54 -8.57
CA TRP A 147 -3.34 -4.32 -9.08
C TRP A 147 -2.76 -5.28 -8.04
N GLU A 148 -2.58 -4.79 -6.82
CA GLU A 148 -2.06 -5.57 -5.70
C GLU A 148 -3.04 -6.67 -5.32
N GLN A 149 -4.33 -6.36 -5.27
CA GLN A 149 -5.39 -7.32 -4.95
C GLN A 149 -5.47 -8.54 -5.89
N ILE A 150 -4.94 -8.46 -7.12
CA ILE A 150 -4.99 -9.58 -8.09
C ILE A 150 -4.17 -10.76 -7.57
N ASP A 151 -4.80 -11.93 -7.62
CA ASP A 151 -4.22 -13.23 -7.30
C ASP A 151 -3.55 -13.27 -5.92
N ASN A 152 -4.18 -12.67 -4.91
CA ASN A 152 -3.64 -12.59 -3.54
C ASN A 152 -2.22 -12.01 -3.50
N GLU A 153 -1.99 -10.95 -4.28
CA GLU A 153 -0.71 -10.27 -4.40
C GLU A 153 0.41 -11.07 -5.07
N ASP A 154 0.16 -12.32 -5.50
CA ASP A 154 1.15 -13.16 -6.19
C ASP A 154 1.67 -12.46 -7.44
N GLN A 155 2.99 -12.47 -7.60
CA GLN A 155 3.64 -11.85 -8.75
C GLN A 155 3.73 -12.85 -9.92
N TYR A 156 3.85 -12.32 -11.13
CA TYR A 156 4.09 -13.13 -12.35
C TYR A 156 3.00 -14.17 -12.70
N THR A 157 1.78 -14.00 -12.20
CA THR A 157 0.62 -14.81 -12.61
C THR A 157 0.25 -14.55 -14.08
N PRO A 158 -0.50 -15.45 -14.75
CA PRO A 158 -0.92 -15.24 -16.13
C PRO A 158 -1.66 -13.92 -16.34
N ALA A 159 -2.57 -13.57 -15.42
CA ALA A 159 -3.32 -12.32 -15.46
C ALA A 159 -2.39 -11.10 -15.35
N LYS A 160 -1.49 -11.06 -14.36
CA LYS A 160 -0.54 -9.96 -14.20
C LYS A 160 0.42 -9.84 -15.38
N LYS A 161 0.90 -10.97 -15.93
CA LYS A 161 1.73 -10.97 -17.15
C LYS A 161 0.99 -10.37 -18.34
N PHE A 162 -0.27 -10.76 -18.55
CA PHE A 162 -1.10 -10.20 -19.61
C PHE A 162 -1.31 -8.68 -19.42
N LEU A 163 -1.76 -8.27 -18.24
CA LEU A 163 -2.03 -6.86 -17.92
C LEU A 163 -0.78 -5.97 -17.92
N LEU A 164 0.41 -6.54 -17.68
CA LEU A 164 1.69 -5.87 -17.86
C LEU A 164 2.08 -5.78 -19.33
N ALA A 165 1.83 -6.83 -20.12
CA ALA A 165 2.23 -6.90 -21.52
C ALA A 165 1.38 -5.99 -22.43
N VAL A 166 0.06 -5.91 -22.23
CA VAL A 166 -0.82 -5.09 -23.09
C VAL A 166 -0.35 -3.63 -23.22
N PRO A 167 -0.08 -2.88 -22.13
CA PRO A 167 0.36 -1.50 -22.28
C PRO A 167 1.72 -1.36 -22.97
N ILE A 168 2.63 -2.33 -22.77
CA ILE A 168 3.94 -2.36 -23.46
C ILE A 168 3.73 -2.61 -24.96
N CYS A 169 2.91 -3.60 -25.33
CA CYS A 169 2.61 -3.88 -26.74
C CYS A 169 1.93 -2.68 -27.42
N LEU A 170 0.95 -2.04 -26.75
CA LEU A 170 0.28 -0.86 -27.28
C LEU A 170 1.26 0.31 -27.48
N PHE A 171 2.18 0.51 -26.55
CA PHE A 171 3.25 1.51 -26.68
C PHE A 171 4.14 1.25 -27.89
N LEU A 172 4.55 -0.01 -28.11
CA LEU A 172 5.37 -0.38 -29.26
C LEU A 172 4.63 -0.18 -30.58
N VAL A 173 3.35 -0.56 -30.64
CA VAL A 173 2.47 -0.30 -31.79
C VAL A 173 2.33 1.20 -32.03
N SER A 174 2.04 1.98 -30.99
CA SER A 174 1.92 3.45 -31.09
C SER A 174 3.21 4.06 -31.63
N THR A 175 4.35 3.71 -31.04
CA THR A 175 5.68 4.21 -31.46
C THR A 175 5.99 3.87 -32.93
N HIS A 176 5.64 2.67 -33.37
CA HIS A 176 5.80 2.26 -34.76
C HIS A 176 4.98 3.14 -35.71
N TYR A 177 3.70 3.37 -35.41
CA TYR A 177 2.81 4.16 -36.26
C TYR A 177 3.00 5.67 -36.14
N THR A 178 3.61 6.17 -35.05
CA THR A 178 4.08 7.56 -34.94
C THR A 178 5.43 7.78 -35.63
N ARG A 179 5.92 6.80 -36.41
CA ARG A 179 7.17 6.87 -37.19
C ARG A 179 8.39 7.22 -36.34
N TYR A 180 8.39 6.80 -35.07
CA TYR A 180 9.47 7.11 -34.12
C TYR A 180 9.73 8.62 -33.94
N ASP A 181 8.72 9.48 -34.15
CA ASP A 181 8.80 10.89 -33.78
C ASP A 181 9.16 11.02 -32.30
N LEU A 182 10.17 11.83 -31.99
CA LEU A 182 10.74 11.91 -30.64
C LEU A 182 9.74 12.46 -29.62
N MET A 183 8.95 13.47 -30.00
CA MET A 183 8.01 14.10 -29.07
C MET A 183 6.86 13.14 -28.73
N LEU A 184 6.27 12.51 -29.75
CA LEU A 184 5.22 11.52 -29.57
C LEU A 184 5.74 10.26 -28.85
N PHE A 185 6.98 9.85 -29.12
CA PHE A 185 7.64 8.76 -28.40
C PHE A 185 7.75 9.07 -26.91
N VAL A 186 8.26 10.25 -26.54
CA VAL A 186 8.41 10.65 -25.13
C VAL A 186 7.05 10.69 -24.43
N VAL A 187 6.03 11.26 -25.06
CA VAL A 187 4.67 11.30 -24.50
C VAL A 187 4.13 9.87 -24.27
N ASN A 188 4.24 9.01 -25.29
CA ASN A 188 3.78 7.63 -25.20
C ASN A 188 4.57 6.82 -24.16
N LEU A 189 5.88 7.04 -24.06
CA LEU A 189 6.76 6.37 -23.11
C LEU A 189 6.42 6.79 -21.68
N LEU A 190 6.25 8.07 -21.41
CA LEU A 190 5.92 8.57 -20.07
C LEU A 190 4.54 8.09 -19.61
N ALA A 191 3.54 8.11 -20.50
CA ALA A 191 2.23 7.56 -20.20
C ALA A 191 2.29 6.06 -19.86
N THR A 192 3.03 5.27 -20.65
CA THR A 192 3.20 3.84 -20.42
C THR A 192 4.01 3.57 -19.15
N ALA A 193 5.07 4.34 -18.90
CA ALA A 193 5.89 4.21 -17.70
C ALA A 193 5.07 4.46 -16.43
N ALA A 194 4.19 5.46 -16.42
CA ALA A 194 3.29 5.72 -15.29
C ALA A 194 2.40 4.52 -14.93
N VAL A 195 2.06 3.68 -15.90
CA VAL A 195 1.22 2.47 -15.71
C VAL A 195 2.05 1.22 -15.43
N VAL A 196 3.19 1.07 -16.08
CA VAL A 196 4.04 -0.14 -16.02
C VAL A 196 4.93 -0.13 -14.78
N VAL A 197 5.53 1.01 -14.41
CA VAL A 197 6.45 1.09 -13.27
C VAL A 197 5.81 0.58 -11.97
N PRO A 198 4.59 1.02 -11.58
CA PRO A 198 3.97 0.52 -10.35
C PRO A 198 3.50 -0.94 -10.43
N LYS A 199 3.46 -1.54 -11.64
CA LYS A 199 3.17 -2.98 -11.80
C LYS A 199 4.37 -3.87 -11.54
N LEU A 200 5.59 -3.33 -11.55
CA LEU A 200 6.79 -4.13 -11.36
C LEU A 200 6.92 -4.55 -9.88
N PRO A 201 7.41 -5.76 -9.58
CA PRO A 201 7.57 -6.23 -8.20
C PRO A 201 8.45 -5.33 -7.34
N ALA A 202 9.43 -4.64 -7.94
CA ALA A 202 10.30 -3.68 -7.24
C ALA A 202 9.55 -2.45 -6.70
N PHE A 203 8.36 -2.15 -7.21
CA PHE A 203 7.51 -1.04 -6.79
C PHE A 203 6.23 -1.50 -6.07
N HIS A 204 6.15 -2.78 -5.71
CA HIS A 204 5.01 -3.33 -4.99
C HIS A 204 4.81 -2.62 -3.65
N ARG A 205 3.57 -2.20 -3.34
CA ARG A 205 3.21 -1.48 -2.11
C ARG A 205 3.94 -0.15 -1.91
N MET A 206 4.60 0.37 -2.94
CA MET A 206 5.27 1.67 -2.86
C MET A 206 4.27 2.79 -3.17
N ARG A 207 4.31 3.84 -2.34
CA ARG A 207 3.41 5.00 -2.39
C ARG A 207 4.22 6.28 -2.46
N PHE A 208 3.83 7.19 -3.35
CA PHE A 208 4.42 8.53 -3.38
C PHE A 208 3.75 9.43 -2.35
N THR A 209 4.54 9.98 -1.44
CA THR A 209 4.07 10.80 -0.29
C THR A 209 3.36 12.08 -0.73
N PHE A 210 3.58 12.57 -1.96
CA PHE A 210 2.89 13.77 -2.47
C PHE A 210 1.36 13.64 -2.58
N PHE A 211 0.86 12.41 -2.76
CA PHE A 211 -0.59 12.17 -2.89
C PHE A 211 -1.27 11.84 -1.56
N ASN A 212 -0.51 11.74 -0.46
CA ASN A 212 -1.05 11.43 0.87
C ASN A 212 -0.22 12.13 1.98
N PRO A 213 -0.46 13.43 2.24
CA PRO A 213 0.33 14.22 3.18
C PRO A 213 0.23 13.72 4.63
N ASP A 214 -0.85 13.02 4.99
CA ASP A 214 -1.08 12.53 6.35
C ASP A 214 -0.11 11.41 6.77
N LEU A 215 0.44 10.67 5.79
CA LEU A 215 1.48 9.66 6.04
C LEU A 215 2.83 10.27 6.49
N ALA A 216 3.00 11.60 6.38
CA ALA A 216 4.20 12.27 6.87
C ALA A 216 4.22 12.44 8.40
N HIS A 217 3.09 12.25 9.09
CA HIS A 217 2.94 12.42 10.54
C HIS A 217 2.10 11.29 11.17
N PRO A 218 2.69 10.13 11.50
CA PRO A 218 1.97 9.00 12.12
C PRO A 218 1.46 9.25 13.55
N ASP A 219 1.68 10.44 14.13
CA ASP A 219 1.42 10.73 15.55
C ASP A 219 0.19 11.64 15.79
N SER A 220 -0.64 11.94 14.78
CA SER A 220 -1.80 12.82 14.98
C SER A 220 -3.07 12.14 15.49
N ASP A 221 -3.19 10.81 15.35
CA ASP A 221 -4.44 10.08 15.62
C ASP A 221 -4.46 9.34 16.99
N GLN A 222 -3.53 9.66 17.89
CA GLN A 222 -3.50 9.12 19.25
C GLN A 222 -3.80 10.17 20.34
N ARG A 223 -4.77 11.06 20.12
CA ARG A 223 -5.27 11.96 21.18
C ARG A 223 -6.77 11.90 21.35
#